data_AF-A0A965GU69-F1
#
_entry.id   AF-A0A965GU69-F1
#
_cell.length_a   1.000
_cell.length_b   1.000
_cell.length_c   1.000
_cell.angle_alpha   90.00
_cell.angle_beta   90.00
_cell.angle_gamma   90.00
#
_symmetry.space_group_name_H-M   'P 1'
#
loop_
_entity.id
_entity.type
_entity.pdbx_description
1 polymer ?
#
loop_
_entity_poly.entity_id
_entity_poly.type
_entity_poly.pdbx_seq_one_letter_code
_entity_poly.pdbx_strand_id
1 'polypeptide(L)'
;MIAGLNAPDIKLITDKLDKGLNFLPEAWRWQRVEDNWKNQVTLGIKTKGGERIPFSQILIRNLDEGNNEEAIAGTKPRKLIIDEIGKGNFLRGFQAAVPGFTTPYGWGCSPILTGTGGDMKRFMDAKTLMFDVDNFNFLTYNNEKDDRRVHGLFISYKYRMEAKEESTLGAFLDQPTSSSLHDVPMLVSNEEKAKEITETNLERLKKAGDRVAYLKEKMYYPIEVDDIFLNEDTNIFDIEAAKRQKFRLLQQERTGTPVILFQDEDGVRHEFTDKQPITNFPLKNSDLKEAPVVIYEFPMENPPYGLYVAGVDPYRQGQAAYSTSLGSVYIYKRMHD
;
A
#
# COMPACT_ATOMS: atom_id res chain seq x y z
N MET A 1 -9.97 -15.19 12.74
CA MET A 1 -9.76 -15.42 11.29
C MET A 1 -8.44 -14.79 10.92
N ILE A 2 -7.70 -15.44 10.04
CA ILE A 2 -6.49 -14.92 9.41
C ILE A 2 -6.74 -14.92 7.92
N ALA A 3 -6.34 -13.83 7.28
CA ALA A 3 -6.26 -13.73 5.84
C ALA A 3 -4.85 -13.29 5.44
N GLY A 4 -4.46 -13.70 4.25
CA GLY A 4 -3.28 -13.16 3.56
C GLY A 4 -3.59 -12.96 2.09
N LEU A 5 -2.67 -12.32 1.40
CA LEU A 5 -2.82 -12.01 -0.03
C LEU A 5 -2.36 -13.16 -0.93
N ASN A 6 -1.51 -14.04 -0.41
CA ASN A 6 -1.01 -15.19 -1.15
C ASN A 6 -0.74 -16.36 -0.21
N ALA A 7 -0.59 -17.56 -0.77
CA ALA A 7 -0.35 -18.78 0.00
C ALA A 7 0.98 -18.78 0.80
N PRO A 8 2.11 -18.27 0.28
CA PRO A 8 3.35 -18.14 1.06
C PRO A 8 3.20 -17.32 2.36
N ASP A 9 2.58 -16.14 2.30
CA ASP A 9 2.40 -15.27 3.46
C ASP A 9 1.45 -15.91 4.48
N ILE A 10 0.36 -16.53 4.02
CA ILE A 10 -0.55 -17.30 4.89
C ILE A 10 0.21 -18.40 5.62
N LYS A 11 1.04 -19.16 4.89
CA LYS A 11 1.82 -20.25 5.46
C LYS A 11 2.73 -19.75 6.59
N LEU A 12 3.41 -18.62 6.41
CA LEU A 12 4.28 -18.04 7.43
C LEU A 12 3.52 -17.75 8.73
N ILE A 13 2.30 -17.20 8.63
CA ILE A 13 1.48 -16.89 9.79
C ILE A 13 0.96 -18.18 10.44
N THR A 14 0.49 -19.14 9.65
CA THR A 14 -0.03 -20.40 10.17
C THR A 14 1.05 -21.22 10.87
N ASP A 15 2.27 -21.24 10.33
CA ASP A 15 3.41 -21.94 10.95
C ASP A 15 3.78 -21.32 12.31
N LYS A 16 3.75 -19.98 12.41
CA LYS A 16 3.98 -19.27 13.69
C LYS A 16 2.88 -19.56 14.71
N LEU A 17 1.62 -19.62 14.28
CA LEU A 17 0.50 -19.93 15.15
C LEU A 17 0.49 -21.39 15.61
N ASP A 18 0.78 -22.32 14.70
CA ASP A 18 0.94 -23.74 15.03
C ASP A 18 2.02 -23.91 16.10
N LYS A 19 3.19 -23.29 15.89
CA LYS A 19 4.25 -23.23 16.89
C LYS A 19 3.72 -22.64 18.20
N GLY A 20 3.14 -21.44 18.19
CA GLY A 20 2.63 -20.79 19.39
C GLY A 20 1.68 -21.68 20.19
N LEU A 21 0.71 -22.31 19.53
CA LEU A 21 -0.25 -23.23 20.16
C LEU A 21 0.40 -24.47 20.76
N ASN A 22 1.45 -25.00 20.12
CA ASN A 22 2.17 -26.19 20.61
C ASN A 22 3.11 -25.90 21.78
N PHE A 23 3.55 -24.64 21.95
CA PHE A 23 4.45 -24.22 23.02
C PHE A 23 3.74 -23.53 24.20
N LEU A 24 2.41 -23.54 24.23
CA LEU A 24 1.66 -23.13 25.42
C LEU A 24 1.91 -24.10 26.59
N PRO A 25 1.86 -23.60 27.85
CA PRO A 25 1.77 -24.44 29.04
C PRO A 25 0.65 -25.48 28.87
N GLU A 26 0.89 -26.70 29.34
CA GLU A 26 -0.01 -27.85 29.11
C GLU A 26 -1.46 -27.54 29.51
N ALA A 27 -1.66 -26.84 30.63
CA ALA A 27 -2.98 -26.44 31.11
C ALA A 27 -3.76 -25.51 30.15
N TRP A 28 -3.08 -24.84 29.22
CA TRP A 28 -3.68 -23.94 28.23
C TRP A 28 -3.66 -24.50 26.81
N ARG A 29 -3.10 -25.70 26.63
CA ARG A 29 -3.01 -26.36 25.32
C ARG A 29 -4.30 -27.12 25.01
N TRP A 30 -5.17 -26.49 24.25
CA TRP A 30 -6.40 -27.13 23.77
C TRP A 30 -6.13 -28.18 22.70
N GLN A 31 -6.96 -29.24 22.66
CA GLN A 31 -6.90 -30.23 21.59
C GLN A 31 -7.40 -29.62 20.28
N ARG A 32 -6.86 -30.11 19.16
CA ARG A 32 -7.34 -29.78 17.82
C ARG A 32 -8.31 -30.85 17.37
N VAL A 33 -9.60 -30.52 17.39
CA VAL A 33 -10.65 -31.42 16.91
C VAL A 33 -10.78 -31.39 15.38
N GLU A 34 -10.15 -30.39 14.75
CA GLU A 34 -9.91 -30.25 13.32
C GLU A 34 -8.58 -29.51 13.13
N ASP A 35 -7.69 -30.04 12.30
CA ASP A 35 -6.31 -29.54 12.14
C ASP A 35 -5.97 -29.37 10.65
N ASN A 36 -6.69 -28.47 9.97
CA ASN A 36 -6.48 -28.18 8.55
C ASN A 36 -6.00 -26.73 8.35
N TRP A 37 -4.69 -26.54 8.40
CA TRP A 37 -4.04 -25.23 8.20
C TRP A 37 -4.19 -24.62 6.80
N LYS A 38 -4.88 -25.27 5.87
CA LYS A 38 -5.27 -24.63 4.59
C LYS A 38 -6.60 -23.90 4.68
N ASN A 39 -7.52 -24.38 5.53
CA ASN A 39 -8.90 -23.92 5.57
C ASN A 39 -9.34 -23.45 6.95
N GLN A 40 -9.16 -24.31 7.96
CA GLN A 40 -9.66 -24.11 9.32
C GLN A 40 -8.95 -25.03 10.33
N VAL A 41 -8.65 -24.46 11.49
CA VAL A 41 -8.26 -25.20 12.69
C VAL A 41 -9.32 -24.98 13.76
N THR A 42 -9.82 -26.04 14.37
CA THR A 42 -10.82 -25.99 15.43
C THR A 42 -10.22 -26.52 16.74
N LEU A 43 -10.14 -25.64 17.73
CA LEU A 43 -9.73 -25.97 19.09
C LEU A 43 -10.96 -26.39 19.90
N GLY A 44 -10.84 -27.44 20.70
CA GLY A 44 -11.94 -27.96 21.49
C GLY A 44 -11.57 -29.19 22.28
N ILE A 45 -12.57 -29.97 22.64
CA ILE A 45 -12.42 -31.26 23.35
C ILE A 45 -13.10 -32.33 22.52
N LYS A 46 -12.45 -33.50 22.40
CA LYS A 46 -13.10 -34.71 21.91
C LYS A 46 -13.48 -35.59 23.10
N THR A 47 -14.76 -35.91 23.25
CA THR A 47 -15.24 -36.79 24.33
C THR A 47 -14.78 -38.23 24.08
N LYS A 48 -14.82 -39.08 25.11
CA LYS A 48 -14.51 -40.53 24.96
C LYS A 48 -15.42 -41.22 23.95
N GLY A 49 -16.66 -40.75 23.78
CA GLY A 49 -17.62 -41.23 22.76
C GLY A 49 -17.34 -40.73 21.35
N GLY A 50 -16.31 -39.91 21.15
CA GLY A 50 -15.90 -39.39 19.84
C GLY A 50 -16.59 -38.09 19.42
N GLU A 51 -17.51 -37.56 20.23
CA GLU A 51 -18.17 -36.28 20.01
C GLU A 51 -17.16 -35.12 20.11
N ARG A 52 -17.26 -34.16 19.18
CA ARG A 52 -16.40 -32.98 19.12
C ARG A 52 -17.15 -31.80 19.72
N ILE A 53 -16.59 -31.18 20.75
CA ILE A 53 -17.11 -29.97 21.39
C ILE A 53 -16.18 -28.81 20.98
N PRO A 54 -16.54 -28.00 19.97
CA PRO A 54 -15.71 -26.90 19.51
C PRO A 54 -15.76 -25.74 20.50
N PHE A 55 -14.60 -25.15 20.79
CA PHE A 55 -14.46 -23.98 21.65
C PHE A 55 -14.05 -22.73 20.86
N SER A 56 -13.08 -22.87 19.95
CA SER A 56 -12.56 -21.76 19.15
C SER A 56 -12.20 -22.23 17.75
N GLN A 57 -12.31 -21.34 16.78
CA GLN A 57 -12.02 -21.61 15.37
C GLN A 57 -11.07 -20.56 14.80
N ILE A 58 -10.06 -21.05 14.08
CA ILE A 58 -9.13 -20.25 13.31
C ILE A 58 -9.45 -20.51 11.85
N LEU A 59 -10.20 -19.59 11.24
CA LEU A 59 -10.47 -19.60 9.80
C LEU A 59 -9.28 -19.01 9.05
N ILE A 60 -8.88 -19.67 7.97
CA ILE A 60 -7.74 -19.28 7.13
C ILE A 60 -8.30 -18.94 5.75
N ARG A 61 -8.01 -17.75 5.24
CA ARG A 61 -8.55 -17.23 3.97
C ARG A 61 -7.44 -16.63 3.11
N ASN A 62 -7.61 -16.73 1.80
CA ASN A 62 -6.73 -16.12 0.83
C ASN A 62 -7.51 -15.10 0.01
N LEU A 63 -7.06 -13.85 0.04
CA LEU A 63 -7.61 -12.76 -0.77
C LEU A 63 -7.13 -12.82 -2.23
N ASP A 64 -6.16 -13.69 -2.54
CA ASP A 64 -5.64 -13.96 -3.88
C ASP A 64 -5.20 -12.69 -4.61
N GLU A 65 -4.31 -11.93 -3.96
CA GLU A 65 -3.81 -10.62 -4.42
C GLU A 65 -4.92 -9.58 -4.67
N GLY A 66 -6.09 -9.79 -4.07
CA GLY A 66 -7.29 -8.96 -4.21
C GLY A 66 -8.26 -9.45 -5.28
N ASN A 67 -7.97 -10.55 -5.98
CA ASN A 67 -8.87 -11.13 -6.97
C ASN A 67 -10.07 -11.81 -6.32
N ASN A 68 -9.95 -12.24 -5.06
CA ASN A 68 -11.04 -12.88 -4.32
C ASN A 68 -11.62 -11.92 -3.27
N GLU A 69 -12.44 -10.98 -3.73
CA GLU A 69 -13.07 -9.95 -2.89
C GLU A 69 -14.09 -10.53 -1.89
N GLU A 70 -14.60 -11.75 -2.10
CA GLU A 70 -15.59 -12.38 -1.21
C GLU A 70 -14.98 -13.36 -0.20
N ALA A 71 -13.67 -13.62 -0.25
CA ALA A 71 -13.02 -14.70 0.52
C ALA A 71 -13.28 -14.64 2.05
N ILE A 72 -13.38 -13.44 2.59
CA ILE A 72 -13.60 -13.19 4.04
C ILE A 72 -15.04 -12.74 4.35
N ALA A 73 -15.83 -12.42 3.32
CA ALA A 73 -17.22 -12.01 3.47
C ALA A 73 -18.10 -13.16 4.00
N GLY A 74 -19.23 -12.82 4.62
CA GLY A 74 -20.17 -13.80 5.17
C GLY A 74 -19.73 -14.50 6.45
N THR A 75 -18.55 -14.18 6.98
CA THR A 75 -18.07 -14.70 8.26
C THR A 75 -18.28 -13.69 9.41
N LYS A 76 -18.24 -14.16 10.66
CA LYS A 76 -18.39 -13.31 11.86
C LYS A 76 -17.30 -13.60 12.91
N PRO A 77 -16.01 -13.40 12.58
CA PRO A 77 -14.92 -13.63 13.51
C PRO A 77 -14.93 -12.56 14.62
N ARG A 78 -14.43 -12.91 15.81
CA ARG A 78 -14.13 -11.91 16.87
C ARG A 78 -12.87 -11.11 16.60
N LYS A 79 -11.91 -11.71 15.89
CA LYS A 79 -10.63 -11.09 15.51
C LYS A 79 -10.32 -11.45 14.07
N LEU A 80 -9.94 -10.44 13.29
CA LEU A 80 -9.46 -10.59 11.93
C LEU A 80 -8.03 -10.11 11.88
N ILE A 81 -7.14 -10.92 11.32
CA ILE A 81 -5.77 -10.53 11.01
C ILE A 81 -5.63 -10.59 9.49
N ILE A 82 -5.25 -9.50 8.85
CA ILE A 82 -4.77 -9.51 7.46
C ILE A 82 -3.32 -9.05 7.51
N ASP A 83 -2.41 -9.96 7.20
CA ASP A 83 -0.98 -9.66 7.23
C ASP A 83 -0.45 -9.31 5.84
N GLU A 84 0.67 -8.62 5.82
CA GLU A 84 1.39 -8.18 4.62
C GLU A 84 0.54 -7.38 3.62
N ILE A 85 -0.33 -6.50 4.13
CA ILE A 85 -1.25 -5.67 3.31
C ILE A 85 -0.54 -4.77 2.28
N GLY A 86 0.77 -4.58 2.40
CA GLY A 86 1.59 -3.82 1.44
C GLY A 86 1.89 -4.55 0.13
N LYS A 87 1.70 -5.88 0.07
CA LYS A 87 2.08 -6.71 -1.08
C LYS A 87 0.99 -6.83 -2.16
N GLY A 88 -0.20 -6.28 -1.96
CA GLY A 88 -1.33 -6.50 -2.87
C GLY A 88 -2.60 -5.78 -2.45
N ASN A 89 -3.60 -5.87 -3.31
CA ASN A 89 -4.89 -5.26 -3.06
C ASN A 89 -5.67 -6.10 -2.04
N PHE A 90 -6.26 -5.44 -1.05
CA PHE A 90 -7.04 -6.08 0.01
C PHE A 90 -8.28 -5.29 0.39
N LEU A 91 -8.32 -3.99 0.05
CA LEU A 91 -9.27 -3.05 0.63
C LEU A 91 -10.71 -3.39 0.22
N ARG A 92 -10.92 -3.79 -1.04
CA ARG A 92 -12.23 -4.27 -1.52
C ARG A 92 -12.71 -5.51 -0.78
N GLY A 93 -11.82 -6.50 -0.62
CA GLY A 93 -12.14 -7.71 0.12
C GLY A 93 -12.45 -7.45 1.60
N PHE A 94 -11.71 -6.52 2.21
CA PHE A 94 -11.99 -6.05 3.56
C PHE A 94 -13.36 -5.35 3.62
N GLN A 95 -13.62 -4.38 2.75
CA GLN A 95 -14.88 -3.62 2.68
C GLN A 95 -16.09 -4.52 2.47
N ALA A 96 -15.99 -5.56 1.64
CA ALA A 96 -17.06 -6.54 1.43
C ALA A 96 -17.43 -7.29 2.72
N ALA A 97 -16.49 -7.44 3.66
CA ALA A 97 -16.69 -8.14 4.92
C ALA A 97 -17.08 -7.20 6.10
N VAL A 98 -16.81 -5.89 6.01
CA VAL A 98 -17.16 -4.89 7.04
C VAL A 98 -18.62 -4.98 7.52
N PRO A 99 -19.65 -5.18 6.65
CA PRO A 99 -21.03 -5.32 7.10
C PRO A 99 -21.25 -6.47 8.09
N GLY A 100 -20.47 -7.56 7.99
CA GLY A 100 -20.53 -8.68 8.91
C GLY A 100 -19.79 -8.46 10.23
N PHE A 101 -18.97 -7.41 10.31
CA PHE A 101 -18.05 -7.12 11.41
C PHE A 101 -18.47 -5.94 12.26
N THR A 102 -19.49 -5.19 11.85
CA THR A 102 -19.97 -3.99 12.52
C THR A 102 -21.23 -4.27 13.35
N THR A 103 -21.45 -3.42 14.35
CA THR A 103 -22.58 -3.42 15.27
C THR A 103 -23.05 -1.97 15.44
N PRO A 104 -24.22 -1.72 16.07
CA PRO A 104 -24.66 -0.35 16.39
C PRO A 104 -23.67 0.45 17.25
N TYR A 105 -22.69 -0.21 17.89
CA TYR A 105 -21.68 0.40 18.76
C TYR A 105 -20.27 0.40 18.12
N GLY A 106 -20.18 0.19 16.81
CA GLY A 106 -18.91 0.07 16.08
C GLY A 106 -18.49 -1.38 15.87
N TRP A 107 -17.19 -1.65 15.93
CA TRP A 107 -16.62 -2.96 15.62
C TRP A 107 -17.10 -4.09 16.55
N GLY A 108 -17.75 -5.11 15.97
CA GLY A 108 -18.00 -6.40 16.61
C GLY A 108 -16.87 -7.42 16.40
N CYS A 109 -15.95 -7.12 15.48
CA CYS A 109 -14.69 -7.83 15.24
C CYS A 109 -13.53 -6.86 15.50
N SER A 110 -12.41 -7.30 16.06
CA SER A 110 -11.18 -6.49 16.10
C SER A 110 -10.32 -6.76 14.86
N PRO A 111 -10.36 -5.92 13.80
CA PRO A 111 -9.47 -6.05 12.66
C PRO A 111 -8.06 -5.55 13.02
N ILE A 112 -7.05 -6.35 12.67
CA ILE A 112 -5.63 -6.00 12.76
C ILE A 112 -5.05 -6.21 11.37
N LEU A 113 -4.66 -5.12 10.73
CA LEU A 113 -4.11 -5.13 9.38
C LEU A 113 -2.65 -4.70 9.50
N THR A 114 -1.73 -5.59 9.15
CA THR A 114 -0.29 -5.39 9.28
C THR A 114 0.37 -5.38 7.91
N GLY A 115 1.36 -4.52 7.75
CA GLY A 115 2.14 -4.42 6.51
C GLY A 115 3.55 -3.95 6.82
N THR A 116 4.47 -4.35 5.96
CA THR A 116 5.87 -3.93 6.03
C THR A 116 6.19 -3.00 4.85
N GLY A 117 7.10 -2.06 5.06
CA GLY A 117 7.75 -1.35 3.96
C GLY A 117 8.73 -2.31 3.26
N GLY A 118 8.88 -2.17 1.95
CA GLY A 118 9.92 -2.87 1.18
C GLY A 118 9.45 -3.43 -0.16
N ASP A 119 8.15 -3.64 -0.35
CA ASP A 119 7.57 -4.05 -1.63
C ASP A 119 6.72 -2.92 -2.23
N MET A 120 7.20 -2.38 -3.34
CA MET A 120 6.85 -1.05 -3.84
C MET A 120 5.69 -1.06 -4.83
N LYS A 121 5.29 -2.22 -5.33
CA LYS A 121 4.44 -2.27 -6.52
C LYS A 121 2.94 -2.18 -6.23
N ARG A 122 2.49 -2.46 -5.01
CA ARG A 122 1.06 -2.69 -4.72
C ARG A 122 0.55 -2.13 -3.39
N PHE A 123 1.25 -1.17 -2.77
CA PHE A 123 0.87 -0.63 -1.47
C PHE A 123 -0.28 0.40 -1.50
N MET A 124 -0.93 0.67 -2.63
CA MET A 124 -1.90 1.78 -2.75
C MET A 124 -3.08 1.62 -1.77
N ASP A 125 -3.59 0.39 -1.61
CA ASP A 125 -4.62 0.08 -0.62
C ASP A 125 -4.12 0.32 0.81
N ALA A 126 -2.90 -0.13 1.12
CA ALA A 126 -2.27 0.04 2.43
C ALA A 126 -2.05 1.51 2.76
N LYS A 127 -1.59 2.31 1.78
CA LYS A 127 -1.40 3.75 1.90
C LYS A 127 -2.72 4.47 2.11
N THR A 128 -3.76 4.09 1.36
CA THR A 128 -5.10 4.64 1.52
C THR A 128 -5.62 4.38 2.93
N LEU A 129 -5.57 3.13 3.39
CA LEU A 129 -5.98 2.79 4.76
C LEU A 129 -5.13 3.51 5.81
N MET A 130 -3.82 3.63 5.61
CA MET A 130 -2.90 4.24 6.57
C MET A 130 -3.19 5.72 6.79
N PHE A 131 -3.45 6.49 5.72
CA PHE A 131 -3.66 7.94 5.81
C PHE A 131 -5.13 8.36 5.87
N ASP A 132 -6.06 7.45 5.59
CA ASP A 132 -7.50 7.67 5.70
C ASP A 132 -8.13 6.80 6.80
N VAL A 133 -7.32 6.47 7.81
CA VAL A 133 -7.59 5.48 8.86
C VAL A 133 -8.93 5.70 9.60
N ASP A 134 -9.30 6.96 9.81
CA ASP A 134 -10.52 7.35 10.54
C ASP A 134 -11.79 7.01 9.73
N ASN A 135 -11.77 7.25 8.41
CA ASN A 135 -12.87 6.89 7.53
C ASN A 135 -13.10 5.38 7.43
N PHE A 136 -12.06 4.59 7.70
CA PHE A 136 -12.17 3.14 7.85
C PHE A 136 -12.52 2.68 9.28
N ASN A 137 -12.76 3.62 10.21
CA ASN A 137 -13.07 3.37 11.62
C ASN A 137 -11.93 2.65 12.39
N PHE A 138 -10.68 2.87 12.02
CA PHE A 138 -9.51 2.31 12.72
C PHE A 138 -8.97 3.30 13.78
N LEU A 139 -8.11 2.79 14.66
CA LEU A 139 -7.40 3.64 15.63
C LEU A 139 -6.46 4.61 14.92
N THR A 140 -6.62 5.90 15.24
CA THR A 140 -5.86 7.02 14.67
C THR A 140 -4.72 7.45 15.58
N TYR A 141 -3.60 7.84 14.98
CA TYR A 141 -2.43 8.42 15.65
C TYR A 141 -2.06 9.72 14.94
N ASN A 142 -1.65 10.73 15.71
CA ASN A 142 -1.17 11.99 15.13
C ASN A 142 0.23 11.82 14.55
N ASN A 143 0.49 12.48 13.43
CA ASN A 143 1.82 12.58 12.87
C ASN A 143 2.72 13.43 13.77
N GLU A 144 3.94 12.97 14.03
CA GLU A 144 4.90 13.63 14.92
C GLU A 144 5.25 15.07 14.51
N LYS A 145 5.15 15.41 13.21
CA LYS A 145 5.48 16.75 12.69
C LYS A 145 4.27 17.64 12.40
N ASP A 146 3.08 17.06 12.27
CA ASP A 146 1.85 17.77 11.90
C ASP A 146 0.64 17.10 12.55
N ASP A 147 0.24 17.60 13.71
CA ASP A 147 -0.90 17.07 14.48
C ASP A 147 -2.25 17.15 13.75
N ARG A 148 -2.32 17.84 12.60
CA ARG A 148 -3.53 17.85 11.74
C ARG A 148 -3.60 16.62 10.83
N ARG A 149 -2.49 15.90 10.66
CA ARG A 149 -2.42 14.67 9.89
C ARG A 149 -2.52 13.49 10.84
N VAL A 150 -3.52 12.65 10.61
CA VAL A 150 -3.67 11.38 11.32
C VAL A 150 -3.26 10.22 10.42
N HIS A 151 -2.81 9.14 11.04
CA HIS A 151 -2.49 7.90 10.36
C HIS A 151 -2.71 6.68 11.25
N GLY A 152 -2.70 5.47 10.69
CA GLY A 152 -2.71 4.21 11.44
C GLY A 152 -1.41 4.00 12.22
N LEU A 153 -1.37 3.00 13.12
CA LEU A 153 -0.20 2.75 13.96
C LEU A 153 1.08 2.60 13.12
N PHE A 154 2.08 3.44 13.41
CA PHE A 154 3.37 3.45 12.74
C PHE A 154 4.47 2.95 13.67
N ILE A 155 5.24 1.98 13.21
CA ILE A 155 6.41 1.44 13.92
C ILE A 155 7.66 1.93 13.20
N SER A 156 8.39 2.84 13.83
CA SER A 156 9.54 3.54 13.23
C SER A 156 10.88 2.84 13.50
N TYR A 157 11.96 3.42 12.96
CA TYR A 157 13.35 3.01 13.22
C TYR A 157 13.72 2.88 14.71
N LYS A 158 12.99 3.55 15.62
CA LYS A 158 13.20 3.51 17.08
C LYS A 158 13.16 2.10 17.67
N TYR A 159 12.52 1.15 16.98
CA TYR A 159 12.35 -0.22 17.45
C TYR A 159 13.41 -1.20 16.92
N ARG A 160 14.43 -0.73 16.20
CA ARG A 160 15.48 -1.58 15.65
C ARG A 160 16.22 -2.38 16.73
N MET A 161 16.59 -3.61 16.39
CA MET A 161 17.20 -4.54 17.35
C MET A 161 18.61 -4.12 17.78
N GLU A 162 19.40 -3.50 16.90
CA GLU A 162 20.78 -3.10 17.21
C GLU A 162 20.87 -1.95 18.24
N ALA A 163 19.75 -1.26 18.46
CA ALA A 163 19.65 -0.17 19.41
C ALA A 163 19.03 -0.61 20.75
N LYS A 164 18.92 -1.92 21.00
CA LYS A 164 18.43 -2.43 22.27
C LYS A 164 19.56 -2.58 23.29
N GLU A 165 19.24 -2.30 24.54
CA GLU A 165 20.18 -2.34 25.67
C GLU A 165 19.62 -3.20 26.80
N GLU A 166 20.52 -3.86 27.52
CA GLU A 166 20.16 -4.70 28.66
C GLU A 166 19.58 -3.84 29.79
N SER A 167 18.47 -4.31 30.35
CA SER A 167 17.75 -3.70 31.46
C SER A 167 16.91 -4.75 32.18
N THR A 168 16.02 -4.31 33.05
CA THR A 168 15.10 -5.16 33.81
C THR A 168 13.68 -4.62 33.71
N LEU A 169 12.67 -5.49 33.87
CA LEU A 169 11.27 -5.06 33.87
C LEU A 169 10.99 -4.04 34.99
N GLY A 170 11.65 -4.19 36.13
CA GLY A 170 11.58 -3.25 37.24
C GLY A 170 12.11 -1.88 36.87
N ALA A 171 13.27 -1.80 36.21
CA ALA A 171 13.86 -0.53 35.77
C ALA A 171 13.00 0.14 34.69
N PHE A 172 12.48 -0.64 33.73
CA PHE A 172 11.63 -0.10 32.65
C PHE A 172 10.29 0.46 33.15
N LEU A 173 9.72 -0.11 34.21
CA LEU A 173 8.45 0.32 34.81
C LEU A 173 8.63 1.29 35.99
N ASP A 174 9.83 1.86 36.17
CA ASP A 174 10.19 2.77 37.27
C ASP A 174 9.83 2.23 38.66
N GLN A 175 10.02 0.92 38.86
CA GLN A 175 9.66 0.26 40.11
C GLN A 175 10.75 0.43 41.17
N PRO A 176 10.38 0.46 42.48
CA PRO A 176 11.35 0.49 43.57
C PRO A 176 12.39 -0.63 43.43
N THR A 177 13.63 -0.37 43.84
CA THR A 177 14.74 -1.34 43.76
C THR A 177 14.49 -2.62 44.58
N SER A 178 13.56 -2.59 45.53
CA SER A 178 13.10 -3.75 46.29
C SER A 178 12.10 -4.64 45.53
N SER A 179 11.60 -4.21 44.36
CA SER A 179 10.67 -4.97 43.55
C SER A 179 11.37 -6.15 42.89
N SER A 180 10.76 -7.34 42.99
CA SER A 180 11.22 -8.54 42.29
C SER A 180 11.16 -8.43 40.76
N LEU A 181 10.52 -7.39 40.23
CA LEU A 181 10.52 -7.11 38.78
C LEU A 181 11.92 -6.74 38.27
N HIS A 182 12.83 -6.31 39.14
CA HIS A 182 14.25 -6.12 38.79
C HIS A 182 14.98 -7.44 38.48
N ASP A 183 14.44 -8.59 38.90
CA ASP A 183 15.02 -9.90 38.59
C ASP A 183 14.62 -10.42 37.19
N VAL A 184 13.74 -9.71 36.49
CA VAL A 184 13.27 -10.09 35.15
C VAL A 184 14.09 -9.35 34.10
N PRO A 185 15.09 -9.99 33.45
CA PRO A 185 15.92 -9.34 32.44
C PRO A 185 15.10 -9.00 31.20
N MET A 186 15.39 -7.86 30.60
CA MET A 186 14.76 -7.44 29.35
C MET A 186 15.69 -6.58 28.49
N LEU A 187 15.30 -6.39 27.24
CA LEU A 187 15.96 -5.48 26.31
C LEU A 187 15.07 -4.26 26.05
N VAL A 188 15.56 -3.07 26.37
CA VAL A 188 14.85 -1.79 26.20
C VAL A 188 15.41 -1.07 24.97
N SER A 189 14.55 -0.38 24.22
CA SER A 189 15.00 0.42 23.06
C SER A 189 15.68 1.71 23.50
N ASN A 190 16.86 1.99 22.96
CA ASN A 190 17.55 3.28 23.08
C ASN A 190 17.31 4.11 21.81
N GLU A 191 16.47 5.15 21.90
CA GLU A 191 16.08 5.97 20.75
C GLU A 191 17.23 6.79 20.15
N GLU A 192 18.14 7.29 20.99
CA GLU A 192 19.30 8.08 20.55
C GLU A 192 20.25 7.22 19.73
N LYS A 193 20.57 6.03 20.24
CA LYS A 193 21.37 5.03 19.54
C LYS A 193 20.68 4.57 18.26
N ALA A 194 19.36 4.37 18.29
CA ALA A 194 18.61 4.00 17.09
C ALA A 194 18.74 5.06 16.01
N LYS A 195 18.66 6.33 16.40
CA LYS A 195 18.80 7.48 15.49
C LYS A 195 20.20 7.55 14.91
N GLU A 196 21.23 7.46 15.74
CA GLU A 196 22.63 7.50 15.32
C GLU A 196 22.93 6.41 14.28
N ILE A 197 22.53 5.16 14.52
CA ILE A 197 22.79 4.06 13.58
C ILE A 197 22.04 4.29 12.26
N THR A 198 20.78 4.74 12.32
CA THR A 198 19.97 4.99 11.11
C THR A 198 20.56 6.13 10.27
N GLU A 199 20.91 7.26 10.89
CA GLU A 199 21.52 8.40 10.20
C GLU A 199 22.87 8.02 9.59
N THR A 200 23.71 7.29 10.33
CA THR A 200 25.01 6.80 9.84
C THR A 200 24.86 5.87 8.62
N ASN A 201 23.90 4.94 8.66
CA ASN A 201 23.62 4.06 7.53
C ASN A 201 23.17 4.84 6.28
N LEU A 202 22.25 5.79 6.46
CA LEU A 202 21.74 6.62 5.38
C LEU A 202 22.83 7.51 4.77
N GLU A 203 23.68 8.11 5.59
CA GLU A 203 24.82 8.90 5.11
C GLU A 203 25.82 8.07 4.32
N ARG A 204 26.13 6.86 4.81
CA ARG A 204 27.05 5.93 4.13
C ARG A 204 26.50 5.55 2.76
N LEU A 205 25.23 5.19 2.67
CA LEU A 205 24.56 4.82 1.41
C LEU A 205 24.47 6.02 0.45
N LYS A 206 24.19 7.21 0.97
CA LYS A 206 24.19 8.46 0.19
C LYS A 206 25.57 8.77 -0.38
N LYS A 207 26.65 8.60 0.39
CA LYS A 207 28.05 8.77 -0.06
C LYS A 207 28.45 7.72 -1.10
N ALA A 208 27.95 6.49 -0.98
CA ALA A 208 28.21 5.43 -1.94
C ALA A 208 27.49 5.64 -3.28
N GLY A 209 26.50 6.53 -3.35
CA GLY A 209 25.74 6.81 -4.57
C GLY A 209 24.70 5.74 -4.95
N ASP A 210 24.48 4.74 -4.10
CA ASP A 210 23.48 3.69 -4.32
C ASP A 210 22.10 4.16 -3.85
N ARG A 211 21.38 4.80 -4.77
CA ARG A 211 20.04 5.33 -4.52
C ARG A 211 19.02 4.24 -4.16
N VAL A 212 19.16 3.03 -4.73
CA VAL A 212 18.23 1.92 -4.48
C VAL A 212 18.42 1.43 -3.05
N ALA A 213 19.66 1.15 -2.65
CA ALA A 213 19.95 0.74 -1.28
C ALA A 213 19.58 1.82 -0.25
N TYR A 214 19.80 3.10 -0.57
CA TYR A 214 19.36 4.22 0.26
C TYR A 214 17.83 4.23 0.49
N LEU A 215 17.05 4.05 -0.58
CA LEU A 215 15.58 4.00 -0.46
C LEU A 215 15.12 2.77 0.32
N LYS A 216 15.72 1.59 0.10
CA LYS A 216 15.44 0.39 0.90
C LYS A 216 15.71 0.59 2.38
N GLU A 217 16.85 1.19 2.72
CA GLU A 217 17.21 1.47 4.13
C GLU A 217 16.16 2.38 4.78
N LYS A 218 15.73 3.45 4.08
CA LYS A 218 14.64 4.31 4.56
C LYS A 218 13.33 3.55 4.76
N MET A 219 13.02 2.57 3.93
CA MET A 219 11.77 1.80 4.03
C MET A 219 11.82 0.75 5.14
N TYR A 220 12.97 0.14 5.38
CA TYR A 220 13.16 -0.84 6.46
C TYR A 220 13.27 -0.17 7.83
N TYR A 221 13.88 1.01 7.89
CA TYR A 221 14.05 1.80 9.11
C TYR A 221 13.46 3.21 8.90
N PRO A 222 12.13 3.30 8.75
CA PRO A 222 11.45 4.55 8.42
C PRO A 222 11.53 5.54 9.58
N ILE A 223 11.91 6.78 9.26
CA ILE A 223 11.91 7.90 10.21
C ILE A 223 10.52 8.50 10.26
N GLU A 224 9.89 8.64 9.10
CA GLU A 224 8.53 9.15 8.96
C GLU A 224 7.61 8.10 8.35
N VAL A 225 6.30 8.25 8.58
CA VAL A 225 5.28 7.35 8.00
C VAL A 225 5.38 7.27 6.49
N ASP A 226 5.66 8.40 5.82
CA ASP A 226 5.79 8.43 4.35
C ASP A 226 6.96 7.58 3.83
N ASP A 227 7.98 7.33 4.66
CA ASP A 227 9.16 6.57 4.25
C ASP A 227 8.81 5.12 3.88
N ILE A 228 7.77 4.52 4.50
CA ILE A 228 7.36 3.13 4.20
C ILE A 228 6.73 2.98 2.81
N PHE A 229 6.27 4.08 2.22
CA PHE A 229 5.60 4.14 0.92
C PHE A 229 6.50 4.75 -0.17
N LEU A 230 7.81 4.83 0.07
CA LEU A 230 8.76 5.19 -0.97
C LEU A 230 8.76 4.13 -2.08
N ASN A 231 8.95 4.57 -3.32
CA ASN A 231 9.00 3.71 -4.50
C ASN A 231 10.43 3.62 -5.02
N GLU A 232 10.93 2.41 -5.29
CA GLU A 232 12.17 2.20 -6.08
C GLU A 232 12.01 2.55 -7.53
N ASP A 233 10.77 2.64 -8.04
CA ASP A 233 10.51 3.07 -9.40
C ASP A 233 11.19 4.42 -9.57
N THR A 234 12.38 4.32 -10.15
CA THR A 234 13.30 5.40 -10.37
C THR A 234 12.62 6.20 -11.44
N ASN A 235 11.83 7.17 -11.00
CA ASN A 235 11.51 8.26 -11.88
C ASN A 235 12.86 8.90 -12.19
N ILE A 236 13.41 8.53 -13.35
CA ILE A 236 14.67 9.03 -13.89
C ILE A 236 14.58 10.54 -14.12
N PHE A 237 13.37 11.09 -14.13
CA PHE A 237 13.11 12.50 -14.25
C PHE A 237 13.14 13.19 -12.88
N ASP A 238 13.71 14.39 -12.86
CA ASP A 238 13.68 15.29 -11.71
C ASP A 238 12.23 15.69 -11.41
N ILE A 239 11.64 15.04 -10.41
CA ILE A 239 10.25 15.24 -10.00
C ILE A 239 10.02 16.69 -9.52
N GLU A 240 11.00 17.31 -8.85
CA GLU A 240 10.87 18.68 -8.35
C GLU A 240 10.91 19.70 -9.49
N ALA A 241 11.79 19.50 -10.47
CA ALA A 241 11.81 20.30 -11.69
C ALA A 241 10.50 20.13 -12.48
N ALA A 242 10.00 18.90 -12.63
CA ALA A 242 8.74 18.62 -13.31
C ALA A 242 7.54 19.27 -12.60
N LYS A 243 7.47 19.21 -11.27
CA LYS A 243 6.44 19.87 -10.47
C LYS A 243 6.48 21.40 -10.62
N ARG A 244 7.67 22.01 -10.54
CA ARG A 244 7.86 23.46 -10.76
C ARG A 244 7.44 23.87 -12.16
N GLN A 245 7.84 23.09 -13.17
CA GLN A 245 7.49 23.35 -14.56
C GLN A 245 5.97 23.20 -14.80
N LYS A 246 5.33 22.16 -14.25
CA LYS A 246 3.88 21.98 -14.30
C LYS A 246 3.15 23.17 -13.67
N PHE A 247 3.58 23.62 -12.49
CA PHE A 247 2.99 24.78 -11.81
C PHE A 247 3.10 26.04 -12.67
N ARG A 248 4.27 26.30 -13.28
CA ARG A 248 4.47 27.41 -14.22
C ARG A 248 3.53 27.34 -15.42
N LEU A 249 3.35 26.16 -16.03
CA LEU A 249 2.47 25.98 -17.18
C LEU A 249 1.01 26.22 -16.83
N LEU A 250 0.56 25.77 -15.65
CA LEU A 250 -0.80 25.99 -15.17
C LEU A 250 -1.07 27.49 -14.88
N GLN A 251 -0.09 28.21 -14.31
CA GLN A 251 -0.21 29.65 -14.08
C GLN A 251 -0.22 30.48 -15.37
N GLN A 252 0.37 29.98 -16.45
CA GLN A 252 0.39 30.67 -17.75
C GLN A 252 -0.89 30.47 -18.57
N GLU A 253 -1.91 29.76 -18.04
CA GLU A 253 -3.19 29.48 -18.69
C GLU A 253 -3.06 29.00 -20.15
N ARG A 254 -1.99 28.26 -20.45
CA ARG A 254 -1.79 27.65 -21.79
C ARG A 254 -2.68 26.42 -21.95
N THR A 255 -3.98 26.65 -22.07
CA THR A 255 -4.96 25.63 -22.44
C THR A 255 -5.00 25.55 -23.95
N GLY A 256 -4.55 24.42 -24.53
CA GLY A 256 -4.59 24.23 -25.98
C GLY A 256 -5.99 24.31 -26.56
N THR A 257 -6.09 24.40 -27.88
CA THR A 257 -7.36 24.53 -28.62
C THR A 257 -7.91 23.15 -28.99
N PRO A 258 -9.11 22.76 -28.52
CA PRO A 258 -9.75 21.51 -28.91
C PRO A 258 -10.28 21.57 -30.35
N VAL A 259 -9.98 20.54 -31.12
CA VAL A 259 -10.42 20.39 -32.52
C VAL A 259 -10.83 18.94 -32.86
N ILE A 260 -11.63 18.80 -33.90
CA ILE A 260 -11.93 17.53 -34.56
C ILE A 260 -11.20 17.51 -35.90
N LEU A 261 -10.38 16.49 -36.14
CA LEU A 261 -9.69 16.32 -37.41
C LEU A 261 -10.57 15.53 -38.39
N PHE A 262 -10.59 15.96 -39.64
CA PHE A 262 -11.31 15.28 -40.72
C PHE A 262 -10.48 15.29 -42.00
N GLN A 263 -10.79 14.36 -42.90
CA GLN A 263 -10.15 14.26 -44.21
C GLN A 263 -11.00 15.02 -45.23
N ASP A 264 -10.37 15.91 -45.98
CA ASP A 264 -10.93 16.64 -47.11
C ASP A 264 -10.19 16.26 -48.41
N GLU A 265 -10.64 16.78 -49.56
CA GLU A 265 -10.04 16.50 -50.89
C GLU A 265 -8.55 16.87 -50.94
N ASP A 266 -8.16 17.92 -50.22
CA ASP A 266 -6.79 18.46 -50.18
C ASP A 266 -5.95 17.94 -49.00
N GLY A 267 -6.47 17.02 -48.18
CA GLY A 267 -5.75 16.46 -47.02
C GLY A 267 -6.49 16.59 -45.69
N VAL A 268 -5.75 16.50 -44.58
CA VAL A 268 -6.33 16.61 -43.23
C VAL A 268 -6.65 18.07 -42.90
N ARG A 269 -7.86 18.32 -42.41
CA ARG A 269 -8.39 19.61 -41.95
C ARG A 269 -8.93 19.48 -40.52
N HIS A 270 -9.33 20.60 -39.93
CA HIS A 270 -9.83 20.64 -38.55
C HIS A 270 -11.05 21.55 -38.40
N GLU A 271 -11.92 21.22 -37.45
CA GLU A 271 -13.01 22.08 -36.97
C GLU A 271 -12.85 22.32 -35.46
N PHE A 272 -13.22 23.52 -34.99
CA PHE A 272 -13.25 23.82 -33.57
C PHE A 272 -14.40 23.08 -32.87
N THR A 273 -14.19 22.71 -31.60
CA THR A 273 -15.21 21.99 -30.83
C THR A 273 -15.19 22.39 -29.37
N ASP A 274 -16.36 22.38 -28.72
CA ASP A 274 -16.47 22.62 -27.27
C ASP A 274 -16.26 21.36 -26.42
N LYS A 275 -15.98 20.21 -27.07
CA LYS A 275 -15.64 18.97 -26.36
C LYS A 275 -14.43 19.20 -25.46
N GLN A 276 -14.40 18.52 -24.32
CA GLN A 276 -13.32 18.63 -23.35
C GLN A 276 -12.35 17.46 -23.49
N PRO A 277 -11.03 17.69 -23.36
CA PRO A 277 -10.07 16.60 -23.31
C PRO A 277 -10.21 15.78 -22.02
N ILE A 278 -9.71 14.55 -22.06
CA ILE A 278 -9.61 13.71 -20.87
C ILE A 278 -8.45 14.21 -20.01
N THR A 279 -8.75 14.67 -18.79
CA THR A 279 -7.76 15.22 -17.85
C THR A 279 -7.55 14.36 -16.60
N ASN A 280 -8.32 13.28 -16.45
CA ASN A 280 -8.39 12.50 -15.22
C ASN A 280 -7.61 11.18 -15.37
N PHE A 281 -6.87 10.81 -14.33
CA PHE A 281 -6.26 9.48 -14.20
C PHE A 281 -6.40 8.98 -12.74
N PRO A 282 -6.84 7.73 -12.51
CA PRO A 282 -7.33 6.77 -13.50
C PRO A 282 -8.68 7.17 -14.11
N LEU A 283 -8.97 6.67 -15.32
CA LEU A 283 -10.25 6.90 -16.01
C LEU A 283 -11.42 6.33 -15.20
N LYS A 284 -12.52 7.08 -15.12
CA LYS A 284 -13.79 6.62 -14.57
C LYS A 284 -14.65 6.03 -15.67
N ASN A 285 -15.53 5.09 -15.33
CA ASN A 285 -16.50 4.53 -16.29
C ASN A 285 -17.47 5.57 -16.86
N SER A 286 -17.66 6.69 -16.15
CA SER A 286 -18.49 7.83 -16.57
C SER A 286 -17.79 8.82 -17.50
N ASP A 287 -16.47 8.70 -17.70
CA ASP A 287 -15.73 9.66 -18.53
C ASP A 287 -16.06 9.47 -20.01
N LEU A 288 -16.32 10.57 -20.73
CA LEU A 288 -16.55 10.55 -22.17
C LEU A 288 -15.24 10.24 -22.90
N LYS A 289 -15.17 9.06 -23.51
CA LYS A 289 -13.97 8.59 -24.23
C LYS A 289 -13.80 9.22 -25.61
N GLU A 290 -14.82 9.89 -26.11
CA GLU A 290 -14.79 10.63 -27.37
C GLU A 290 -14.17 12.03 -27.18
N ALA A 291 -12.90 12.04 -26.81
CA ALA A 291 -12.14 13.27 -26.55
C ALA A 291 -11.67 13.95 -27.85
N PRO A 292 -11.61 15.29 -27.90
CA PRO A 292 -11.07 16.01 -29.05
C PRO A 292 -9.54 15.94 -29.08
N VAL A 293 -8.96 16.27 -30.24
CA VAL A 293 -7.53 16.56 -30.35
C VAL A 293 -7.27 17.94 -29.77
N VAL A 294 -6.22 18.10 -28.96
CA VAL A 294 -5.85 19.41 -28.39
C VAL A 294 -4.59 19.92 -29.06
N ILE A 295 -4.68 21.08 -29.71
CA ILE A 295 -3.57 21.74 -30.40
C ILE A 295 -3.09 22.92 -29.56
N TYR A 296 -1.84 22.86 -29.07
CA TYR A 296 -1.23 23.97 -28.32
C TYR A 296 -0.63 25.05 -29.22
N GLU A 297 -0.12 24.65 -30.39
CA GLU A 297 0.41 25.52 -31.43
C GLU A 297 0.01 24.91 -32.78
N PHE A 298 -0.68 25.68 -33.62
CA PHE A 298 -1.04 25.21 -34.96
C PHE A 298 0.21 24.99 -35.82
N PRO A 299 0.22 23.97 -36.69
CA PRO A 299 1.37 23.69 -37.54
C PRO A 299 1.60 24.85 -38.50
N MET A 300 2.87 25.18 -38.74
CA MET A 300 3.22 26.15 -39.77
C MET A 300 2.99 25.59 -41.17
N GLU A 301 2.76 26.48 -42.13
CA GLU A 301 2.67 26.12 -43.53
C GLU A 301 4.03 25.66 -44.07
N ASN A 302 4.04 24.59 -44.87
CA ASN A 302 5.24 24.01 -45.50
C ASN A 302 6.43 23.79 -44.53
N PRO A 303 6.27 22.95 -43.49
CA PRO A 303 7.31 22.77 -42.49
C PRO A 303 8.54 22.06 -43.06
N PRO A 304 9.77 22.45 -42.64
CA PRO A 304 10.97 21.76 -43.05
C PRO A 304 10.97 20.32 -42.52
N TYR A 305 11.64 19.43 -43.25
CA TYR A 305 11.67 18.02 -42.91
C TYR A 305 12.18 17.80 -41.48
N GLY A 306 11.40 17.04 -40.70
CA GLY A 306 11.71 16.72 -39.32
C GLY A 306 11.43 17.86 -38.33
N LEU A 307 10.74 18.95 -38.68
CA LEU A 307 10.31 19.93 -37.67
C LEU A 307 9.35 19.31 -36.65
N TYR A 308 8.34 18.59 -37.15
CA TYR A 308 7.35 17.91 -36.32
C TYR A 308 7.65 16.41 -36.25
N VAL A 309 7.60 15.85 -35.04
CA VAL A 309 7.81 14.42 -34.79
C VAL A 309 6.64 13.85 -34.00
N ALA A 310 6.25 12.63 -34.33
CA ALA A 310 5.19 11.91 -33.65
C ALA A 310 5.76 10.95 -32.60
N GLY A 311 5.31 11.07 -31.36
CA GLY A 311 5.43 10.03 -30.34
C GLY A 311 4.11 9.29 -30.25
N VAL A 312 4.13 7.99 -30.46
CA VAL A 312 2.92 7.15 -30.43
C VAL A 312 3.09 6.13 -29.32
N ASP A 313 2.11 6.06 -28.42
CA ASP A 313 1.96 5.02 -27.41
C ASP A 313 0.79 4.11 -27.81
N PRO A 314 1.06 3.04 -28.57
CA PRO A 314 0.02 2.15 -29.07
C PRO A 314 -0.46 1.19 -27.97
N TYR A 315 -1.66 0.64 -28.15
CA TYR A 315 -2.10 -0.51 -27.37
C TYR A 315 -1.29 -1.77 -27.73
N ARG A 316 -1.12 -2.69 -26.76
CA ARG A 316 -0.39 -3.95 -26.97
C ARG A 316 -1.14 -4.94 -27.90
N GLN A 317 -2.46 -4.79 -28.07
CA GLN A 317 -3.31 -5.64 -28.92
C GLN A 317 -4.47 -4.82 -29.52
N GLY A 318 -4.81 -5.07 -30.80
CA GLY A 318 -5.85 -4.38 -31.59
C GLY A 318 -7.26 -4.31 -30.99
N GLN A 319 -7.55 -5.13 -29.99
CA GLN A 319 -8.74 -5.07 -29.16
C GLN A 319 -8.36 -5.45 -27.73
N ALA A 320 -8.63 -4.54 -26.79
CA ALA A 320 -8.51 -4.84 -25.36
C ALA A 320 -9.85 -5.37 -24.85
N ALA A 321 -9.95 -6.68 -24.60
CA ALA A 321 -11.17 -7.28 -24.02
C ALA A 321 -11.43 -6.83 -22.56
N TYR A 322 -10.36 -6.45 -21.83
CA TYR A 322 -10.43 -6.16 -20.38
C TYR A 322 -9.58 -4.95 -19.95
N SER A 323 -8.98 -4.19 -20.88
CA SER A 323 -8.18 -3.00 -20.54
C SER A 323 -8.90 -1.74 -20.98
N THR A 324 -9.03 -0.78 -20.06
CA THR A 324 -9.59 0.55 -20.31
C THR A 324 -8.53 1.57 -20.71
N SER A 325 -7.30 1.14 -21.00
CA SER A 325 -6.21 2.03 -21.40
C SER A 325 -6.50 2.68 -22.76
N LEU A 326 -6.28 3.99 -22.85
CA LEU A 326 -6.38 4.74 -24.11
C LEU A 326 -5.01 4.76 -24.79
N GLY A 327 -4.97 4.61 -26.11
CA GLY A 327 -3.77 4.93 -26.89
C GLY A 327 -3.57 6.45 -26.92
N SER A 328 -2.31 6.88 -27.04
CA SER A 328 -2.01 8.31 -27.17
C SER A 328 -1.04 8.59 -28.31
N VAL A 329 -1.27 9.72 -28.99
CA VAL A 329 -0.40 10.22 -30.05
C VAL A 329 -0.10 11.67 -29.70
N TYR A 330 1.18 12.00 -29.65
CA TYR A 330 1.67 13.35 -29.43
C TYR A 330 2.46 13.81 -30.64
N ILE A 331 2.11 14.97 -31.17
CA ILE A 331 2.92 15.65 -32.19
C ILE A 331 3.71 16.75 -31.50
N TYR A 332 5.03 16.65 -31.55
CA TYR A 332 5.94 17.61 -30.95
C TYR A 332 6.67 18.40 -32.04
N LYS A 333 6.72 19.72 -31.87
CA LYS A 333 7.65 20.58 -32.59
C LYS A 333 9.02 20.46 -31.93
N ARG A 334 10.02 19.96 -32.65
CA ARG A 334 11.39 19.89 -32.12
C ARG A 334 11.96 21.29 -31.96
N MET A 335 12.76 21.50 -30.91
CA MET A 335 13.66 22.65 -30.88
C MET A 335 14.75 22.39 -31.90
N HIS A 336 14.80 23.23 -32.92
CA HIS A 336 15.89 23.30 -33.89
C HIS A 336 16.63 24.62 -33.64
N ASP A 337 17.95 24.58 -33.74
CA ASP A 337 18.77 25.79 -33.81
C ASP A 337 18.55 26.53 -35.14
#